data_AF-A0A4R4W8R6-F1
#
_entry.id   AF-A0A4R4W8R6-F1
#
_cell.length_a   1.000
_cell.length_b   1.000
_cell.length_c   1.000
_cell.angle_alpha   90.00
_cell.angle_beta   90.00
_cell.angle_gamma   90.00
#
_symmetry.space_group_name_H-M   'P 1'
#
loop_
_entity.id
_entity.type
_entity.pdbx_description
1 polymer ?
#
loop_
_entity_poly.entity_id
_entity_poly.type
_entity_poly.pdbx_seq_one_letter_code
_entity_poly.pdbx_strand_id
1 'polypeptide(L)' 'MAEARTAVIEYIEAFYNRRRLHSVLGYRPPLEALEKWCDIRAAA' A
#
# COMPACT_ATOMS: atom_id res chain seq x y z
N MET A 1 -18.38 17.56 -3.81
CA MET A 1 -18.27 16.33 -2.98
C MET A 1 -17.57 15.17 -3.71
N ALA A 2 -17.78 14.98 -5.02
CA ALA A 2 -17.11 13.90 -5.77
C ALA A 2 -15.57 14.06 -5.85
N GLU A 3 -15.07 15.27 -6.10
CA GLU A 3 -13.64 15.55 -6.27
C GLU A 3 -12.79 15.21 -5.04
N ALA A 4 -13.27 15.56 -3.83
CA ALA A 4 -12.55 15.25 -2.59
C ALA A 4 -12.41 13.74 -2.37
N ARG A 5 -13.47 12.97 -2.69
CA ARG A 5 -13.43 11.51 -2.60
C ARG A 5 -12.44 10.92 -3.60
N THR A 6 -12.43 11.43 -4.83
CA THR A 6 -11.48 10.99 -5.86
C THR A 6 -10.05 11.26 -5.43
N ALA A 7 -9.75 12.47 -4.96
CA ALA A 7 -8.40 12.83 -4.49
C ALA A 7 -7.91 11.93 -3.35
N VAL A 8 -8.79 11.59 -2.40
CA VAL A 8 -8.45 10.65 -1.31
C VAL A 8 -8.16 9.25 -1.85
N ILE A 9 -8.97 8.75 -2.79
CA ILE A 9 -8.76 7.43 -3.39
C ILE A 9 -7.44 7.40 -4.16
N GLU A 10 -7.17 8.42 -4.98
CA GLU A 10 -5.91 8.53 -5.72
C GLU A 10 -4.71 8.57 -4.78
N TYR A 11 -4.81 9.34 -3.68
CA TYR A 11 -3.76 9.37 -2.67
C TYR A 11 -3.54 8.01 -2.02
N ILE A 12 -4.58 7.30 -1.62
CA ILE A 12 -4.47 5.99 -0.95
C ILE A 12 -3.95 4.92 -1.92
N GLU A 13 -4.61 4.78 -3.07
CA GLU A 13 -4.37 3.67 -4.00
C GLU A 13 -3.11 3.88 -4.86
N ALA A 14 -2.94 5.07 -5.45
CA ALA A 14 -1.87 5.30 -6.41
C ALA A 14 -0.57 5.72 -5.72
N PHE A 15 -0.64 6.49 -4.64
CA PHE A 15 0.55 6.99 -3.94
C PHE A 15 0.87 6.20 -2.68
N TYR A 16 -0.03 6.13 -1.71
CA TYR A 16 0.27 5.57 -0.39
C TYR A 16 0.59 4.08 -0.47
N ASN A 17 -0.34 3.27 -0.98
CA ASN A 17 -0.19 1.81 -1.02
C ASN A 17 0.95 1.36 -1.94
N ARG A 18 1.14 2.04 -3.08
CA ARG A 18 2.08 1.61 -4.14
C ARG A 18 3.46 2.25 -4.07
N ARG A 19 3.61 3.46 -3.51
CA ARG A 19 4.85 4.26 -3.63
C ARG A 19 5.44 4.73 -2.31
N ARG A 20 4.63 4.90 -1.25
CA ARG A 20 5.12 5.47 0.01
C ARG A 20 6.02 4.47 0.73
N LEU A 21 7.28 4.83 0.96
CA LEU A 21 8.21 4.00 1.71
C LEU A 21 8.00 4.17 3.21
N HIS A 22 8.00 3.06 3.94
CA HIS A 22 7.87 3.04 5.40
C HIS A 22 9.11 2.42 6.04
N SER A 23 9.72 3.12 7.01
CA SER A 23 10.91 2.62 7.73
C SER A 23 10.64 1.30 8.46
N VAL A 24 9.46 1.15 9.07
CA VAL A 24 9.04 -0.11 9.72
C VAL A 24 8.92 -1.29 8.75
N LEU A 25 8.69 -1.02 7.45
CA LEU A 25 8.64 -2.05 6.40
C LEU A 25 10.01 -2.29 5.74
N GLY A 26 11.08 -1.69 6.28
CA GLY A 26 12.41 -1.72 5.67
C GLY A 26 12.48 -0.91 4.39
N TYR A 27 11.84 0.28 4.38
CA TYR A 27 11.76 1.17 3.22
C TYR A 27 11.11 0.53 2.01
N ARG A 28 9.98 -0.15 2.23
CA ARG A 28 9.15 -0.72 1.18
C ARG A 28 7.72 -0.17 1.21
N PRO A 29 7.00 -0.18 0.08
CA PRO A 29 5.59 0.19 0.04
C PRO A 29 4.70 -0.79 0.81
N PRO A 30 3.55 -0.31 1.35
CA PRO A 30 2.58 -1.17 2.03
C PRO A 30 2.09 -2.34 1.18
N LEU A 31 1.87 -2.12 -0.12
CA LEU A 31 1.40 -3.19 -1.02
C LEU A 31 2.39 -4.34 -1.12
N GLU A 32 3.68 -4.05 -1.27
CA GLU A 32 4.73 -5.08 -1.34
C GLU A 32 4.85 -5.86 -0.03
N ALA A 33 4.68 -5.18 1.11
CA ALA A 33 4.67 -5.83 2.41
C ALA A 33 3.45 -6.77 2.57
N LEU A 34 2.28 -6.36 2.06
CA LEU A 34 1.08 -7.18 2.06
C LEU A 34 1.22 -8.41 1.16
N GLU A 35 1.73 -8.25 -0.07
CA GLU A 35 1.99 -9.35 -0.99
C GLU A 35 2.89 -10.40 -0.35
N LYS A 36 4.02 -9.98 0.21
CA LYS A 36 4.95 -10.86 0.92
C LYS A 36 4.29 -11.57 2.10
N TRP A 37 3.42 -10.89 2.84
CA TRP A 37 2.69 -11.51 3.94
C TRP A 37 1.67 -12.55 3.45
N CYS A 38 0.98 -12.28 2.35
CA CYS A 38 0.08 -13.23 1.70
C CYS A 38 0.83 -14.46 1.19
N ASP A 39 2.00 -14.30 0.57
CA ASP A 39 2.83 -15.40 0.09
C ASP A 39 3.26 -16.33 1.24
N ILE A 40 3.76 -15.75 2.35
CA ILE A 40 4.13 -16.50 3.55
C ILE A 40 2.93 -17.27 4.09
N ARG A 41 1.76 -16.62 4.16
CA ARG A 41 0.54 -17.24 4.68
C ARG A 41 -0.01 -18.32 3.76
N ALA A 42 0.18 -18.22 2.45
CA ALA A 42 -0.25 -19.23 1.49
C ALA A 42 0.68 -20.46 1.47
N ALA A 43 1.94 -20.29 1.86
CA ALA A 43 2.93 -21.36 1.97
C ALA A 43 2.89 -22.13 3.31
N ALA A 44 2.06 -21.70 4.26
CA ALA A 44 1.86 -22.31 5.58
C ALA A 44 0.59 -23.17 5.61
#